data_AF-A0A519USA6-F1
#
_entry.id   AF-A0A519USA6-F1
#
_cell.length_a   1.000
_cell.length_b   1.000
_cell.length_c   1.000
_cell.angle_alpha   90.00
_cell.angle_beta   90.00
_cell.angle_gamma   90.00
#
_symmetry.space_group_name_H-M   'P 1'
#
loop_
_entity.id
_entity.type
_entity.pdbx_description
1 polymer ?
#
loop_
_entity_poly.entity_id
_entity_poly.type
_entity_poly.pdbx_seq_one_letter_code
_entity_poly.pdbx_strand_id
1 'polypeptide(L)'
;MQKITKTLKLMGLMALFIVFLVGSSFDGVDVEVSYVQQTLQKFYDPSRVSGVLKRSEFQVTNMGLCKYKRVYNNGKTEFFSFHFARLAKVDYYGTEEKGDLIFYTKQDDIIVQTHNDKKGNVDSMATSLTIPLKSIQAEQLTQLTDNIKLITEKLLLSQKK
;
A
#
# COMPACT_ATOMS: atom_id res chain seq x y z
N MET A 1 43.51 25.87 31.08
CA MET A 1 43.20 24.68 30.23
C MET A 1 41.85 24.00 30.57
N GLN A 2 41.42 23.94 31.83
CA GLN A 2 40.17 23.24 32.22
C GLN A 2 38.86 23.77 31.61
N LYS A 3 38.78 25.07 31.25
CA LYS A 3 37.58 25.67 30.65
C LYS A 3 37.28 25.12 29.24
N ILE A 4 38.31 24.97 28.41
CA ILE A 4 38.20 24.46 27.02
C ILE A 4 37.71 23.01 27.02
N THR A 5 38.21 22.18 27.96
CA THR A 5 37.79 20.78 28.10
C THR A 5 36.33 20.64 28.52
N LYS A 6 35.79 21.56 29.34
CA LYS A 6 34.38 21.55 29.75
C LYS A 6 33.45 21.93 28.59
N THR A 7 33.81 22.94 27.80
CA THR A 7 33.03 23.36 26.63
C THR A 7 33.01 22.27 25.55
N LEU A 8 34.15 21.59 25.32
CA LEU A 8 34.23 20.49 24.36
C LEU A 8 33.38 19.27 24.77
N LYS A 9 33.37 18.92 26.07
CA LYS A 9 32.49 17.87 26.60
C LYS A 9 31.02 18.22 26.47
N LEU A 10 30.65 19.48 26.69
CA LEU A 10 29.27 19.95 26.56
C LEU A 10 28.79 19.92 25.09
N MET A 11 29.64 20.34 24.14
CA MET A 11 29.34 20.24 22.71
C MET A 11 29.23 18.79 22.24
N GLY A 12 30.09 17.90 22.73
CA GLY A 12 30.00 16.47 22.45
C GLY A 12 28.69 15.85 22.95
N LEU A 13 28.24 16.24 24.15
CA LEU A 13 26.97 15.79 24.71
C LEU A 13 25.78 16.30 23.88
N MET A 14 25.83 17.55 23.43
CA MET A 14 24.79 18.17 22.60
C MET A 14 24.69 17.51 21.22
N ALA A 15 25.83 17.20 20.60
CA ALA A 15 25.88 16.46 19.34
C ALA A 15 25.30 15.04 19.49
N LEU A 16 25.62 14.35 20.60
CA LEU A 16 25.05 13.04 20.91
C LEU A 16 23.51 13.10 21.08
N PHE A 17 23.02 14.17 21.71
CA PHE A 17 21.59 14.41 21.90
C PHE A 17 20.86 14.68 20.57
N ILE A 18 21.48 15.44 19.67
CA ILE A 18 20.94 15.69 18.33
C ILE A 18 20.88 14.39 17.51
N VAL A 19 21.94 13.56 17.55
CA VAL A 19 21.93 12.25 16.89
C VAL A 19 20.84 11.34 17.45
N PHE A 20 20.62 11.35 18.77
CA PHE A 20 19.57 10.58 19.42
C PHE A 20 18.16 11.06 19.04
N LEU A 21 17.94 12.38 18.96
CA LEU A 21 16.66 12.97 18.54
C LEU A 21 16.34 12.70 17.06
N VAL A 22 17.34 12.71 16.18
CA VAL A 22 17.13 12.40 14.76
C VAL A 22 16.89 10.90 14.55
N GLY A 23 17.54 10.03 15.34
CA GLY A 23 17.39 8.58 15.23
C GLY A 23 16.06 8.01 15.76
N SER A 24 15.29 8.77 16.55
CA SER A 24 14.08 8.30 17.23
C SER A 24 12.77 8.54 16.47
N SER A 25 12.82 9.04 15.22
CA SER A 25 11.63 9.42 14.44
C SER A 25 11.20 8.41 13.36
N PHE A 26 11.81 7.22 13.29
CA PHE A 26 11.37 6.17 12.36
C PHE A 26 10.21 5.34 12.95
N ASP A 27 9.06 5.96 13.17
CA ASP A 27 7.79 5.25 13.42
C ASP A 27 6.92 5.22 12.15
N GLY A 28 7.55 4.78 11.05
CA GLY A 28 6.91 4.63 9.74
C GLY A 28 6.25 3.26 9.57
N VAL A 29 5.57 3.10 8.44
CA VAL A 29 5.07 1.80 7.94
C VAL A 29 5.78 1.43 6.62
N ASP A 30 6.96 1.98 6.38
CA ASP A 30 7.62 1.91 5.07
C ASP A 30 8.00 0.47 4.69
N VAL A 31 8.36 -0.37 5.67
CA VAL A 31 8.70 -1.77 5.46
C VAL A 31 7.46 -2.56 5.06
N GLU A 32 6.36 -2.39 5.78
CA GLU A 32 5.07 -3.04 5.54
C GLU A 32 4.50 -2.61 4.19
N VAL A 33 4.53 -1.31 3.90
CA VAL A 33 4.08 -0.75 2.61
C VAL A 33 4.90 -1.33 1.45
N SER A 34 6.22 -1.39 1.59
CA SER A 34 7.10 -1.97 0.58
C SER A 34 6.79 -3.45 0.36
N TYR A 35 6.55 -4.21 1.43
CA TYR A 35 6.16 -5.61 1.35
C TYR A 35 4.83 -5.77 0.62
N VAL A 36 3.80 -5.02 1.00
CA VAL A 36 2.46 -5.10 0.38
C VAL A 36 2.55 -4.83 -1.11
N GLN A 37 3.24 -3.75 -1.51
CA GLN A 37 3.39 -3.41 -2.92
C GLN A 37 4.14 -4.50 -3.70
N GLN A 38 5.24 -5.03 -3.17
CA GLN A 38 6.03 -6.06 -3.83
C GLN A 38 5.25 -7.37 -3.97
N THR A 39 4.53 -7.78 -2.92
CA THR A 39 3.70 -8.99 -2.92
C THR A 39 2.56 -8.87 -3.94
N LEU A 40 1.83 -7.75 -3.95
CA LEU A 40 0.79 -7.50 -4.95
C LEU A 40 1.36 -7.56 -6.37
N GLN A 41 2.48 -6.90 -6.63
CA GLN A 41 3.10 -6.90 -7.97
C GLN A 41 3.61 -8.28 -8.38
N LYS A 42 4.20 -9.04 -7.45
CA LYS A 42 4.82 -10.35 -7.71
C LYS A 42 3.80 -11.43 -8.01
N PHE A 43 2.73 -11.48 -7.23
CA PHE A 43 1.73 -12.55 -7.32
C PHE A 43 0.52 -12.18 -8.17
N TYR A 44 0.47 -10.97 -8.74
CA TYR A 44 -0.62 -10.56 -9.61
C TYR A 44 -0.80 -11.50 -10.81
N ASP A 45 -2.05 -11.89 -11.07
CA ASP A 45 -2.41 -12.70 -12.22
C ASP A 45 -3.09 -11.87 -13.33
N PRO A 46 -2.33 -11.41 -14.34
CA PRO A 46 -2.91 -10.65 -15.45
C PRO A 46 -3.81 -11.51 -16.36
N SER A 47 -3.68 -12.85 -16.34
CA SER A 47 -4.45 -13.74 -17.22
C SER A 47 -5.93 -13.80 -16.87
N ARG A 48 -6.27 -13.42 -15.63
CA ARG A 48 -7.64 -13.41 -15.10
C ARG A 48 -8.36 -12.09 -15.27
N VAL A 49 -7.70 -11.07 -15.81
CA VAL A 49 -8.36 -9.81 -16.16
C VAL A 49 -8.92 -9.92 -17.58
N SER A 50 -10.14 -9.43 -17.78
CA SER A 50 -10.80 -9.44 -19.08
C SER A 50 -10.03 -8.58 -20.10
N GLY A 51 -9.55 -9.20 -21.17
CA GLY A 51 -8.81 -8.53 -22.24
C GLY A 51 -7.29 -8.60 -22.05
N VAL A 52 -6.55 -8.11 -23.05
CA VAL A 52 -5.09 -8.22 -23.05
C VAL A 52 -4.47 -7.00 -22.39
N LEU A 53 -3.97 -7.19 -21.16
CA LEU A 53 -3.22 -6.18 -20.43
C LEU A 53 -1.84 -5.97 -21.06
N LYS A 54 -1.51 -4.70 -21.30
CA LYS A 54 -0.17 -4.25 -21.65
C LYS A 54 0.74 -4.21 -20.42
N ARG A 55 0.22 -3.68 -19.32
CA ARG A 55 0.89 -3.62 -18.01
C ARG A 55 -0.09 -3.35 -16.88
N SER A 56 0.31 -3.74 -15.68
CA SER A 56 -0.34 -3.40 -14.41
C SER A 56 0.67 -2.75 -13.47
N GLU A 57 0.24 -1.73 -12.75
CA GLU A 57 1.07 -0.99 -11.80
C GLU A 57 0.35 -0.92 -10.45
N PHE A 58 1.04 -1.31 -9.38
CA PHE A 58 0.61 -1.09 -8.01
C PHE A 58 1.48 -0.02 -7.36
N GLN A 59 0.86 0.93 -6.69
CA GLN A 59 1.54 1.93 -5.88
C GLN A 59 0.88 1.98 -4.49
N VAL A 60 1.67 1.78 -3.46
CA VAL A 60 1.24 1.92 -2.07
C VAL A 60 2.12 2.97 -1.41
N THR A 61 1.52 3.98 -0.80
CA THR A 61 2.26 5.03 -0.10
C THR A 61 2.27 4.79 1.41
N ASN A 62 3.27 5.32 2.11
CA ASN A 62 3.34 5.32 3.57
C ASN A 62 2.24 6.16 4.23
N MET A 63 1.59 7.04 3.47
CA MET A 63 0.36 7.72 3.88
C MET A 63 -0.88 6.83 3.75
N GLY A 64 -0.75 5.60 3.28
CA GLY A 64 -1.85 4.63 3.19
C GLY A 64 -2.71 4.72 1.94
N LEU A 65 -2.25 5.43 0.91
CA LEU A 65 -2.93 5.46 -0.39
C LEU A 65 -2.51 4.25 -1.22
N CYS A 66 -3.47 3.44 -1.63
CA CYS A 66 -3.28 2.35 -2.57
C CYS A 66 -3.81 2.77 -3.94
N LYS A 67 -2.99 2.63 -4.98
CA LYS A 67 -3.37 2.82 -6.37
C LYS A 67 -3.08 1.56 -7.16
N TYR A 68 -4.02 1.19 -7.99
CA TYR A 68 -3.90 0.10 -8.93
C TYR A 68 -4.29 0.59 -10.31
N LYS A 69 -3.38 0.46 -11.27
CA LYS A 69 -3.59 0.90 -12.64
C LYS A 69 -3.44 -0.27 -13.58
N ARG A 70 -4.41 -0.41 -14.48
CA ARG A 70 -4.38 -1.36 -15.59
C ARG A 70 -4.29 -0.61 -16.91
N VAL A 71 -3.33 -0.96 -17.74
CA VAL A 71 -3.22 -0.44 -19.11
C VAL A 71 -3.42 -1.60 -20.08
N TYR A 72 -4.35 -1.46 -21.00
CA TYR A 72 -4.70 -2.48 -22.00
C TYR A 72 -3.98 -2.20 -23.33
N ASN A 73 -3.82 -3.24 -24.16
CA ASN A 73 -3.17 -3.11 -25.47
C ASN A 73 -3.91 -2.16 -26.43
N ASN A 74 -5.22 -1.99 -26.25
CA ASN A 74 -6.04 -1.07 -27.04
C ASN A 74 -5.95 0.39 -26.58
N GLY A 75 -5.10 0.72 -25.60
CA GLY A 75 -4.94 2.07 -25.06
C GLY A 75 -5.93 2.45 -23.96
N LYS A 76 -6.94 1.59 -23.68
CA LYS A 76 -7.81 1.75 -22.51
C LYS A 76 -6.96 1.70 -21.24
N THR A 77 -7.27 2.55 -20.27
CA THR A 77 -6.68 2.52 -18.94
C THR A 77 -7.77 2.48 -17.89
N GLU A 78 -7.58 1.71 -16.83
CA GLU A 78 -8.45 1.69 -15.67
C GLU A 78 -7.62 1.99 -14.42
N PHE A 79 -8.14 2.85 -13.57
CA PHE A 79 -7.52 3.32 -12.35
C PHE A 79 -8.43 3.02 -11.18
N PHE A 80 -7.83 2.46 -10.15
CA PHE A 80 -8.47 2.19 -8.87
C PHE A 80 -7.63 2.87 -7.80
N SER A 81 -8.28 3.61 -6.90
CA SER A 81 -7.56 4.17 -5.75
C SER A 81 -8.44 4.23 -4.51
N PHE A 82 -7.84 3.95 -3.37
CA PHE A 82 -8.49 3.98 -2.07
C PHE A 82 -7.46 4.17 -0.96
N HIS A 83 -7.93 4.53 0.23
CA HIS A 83 -7.08 4.71 1.40
C HIS A 83 -7.27 3.56 2.38
N PHE A 84 -6.18 2.98 2.89
CA PHE A 84 -6.26 1.87 3.86
C PHE A 84 -7.07 2.18 5.12
N ALA A 85 -7.09 3.43 5.59
CA ALA A 85 -7.93 3.86 6.73
C ALA A 85 -9.45 3.70 6.47
N ARG A 86 -9.87 3.58 5.21
CA ARG A 86 -11.26 3.35 4.79
C ARG A 86 -11.63 1.87 4.67
N LEU A 87 -10.67 0.96 4.82
CA LEU A 87 -10.95 -0.47 4.74
C LEU A 87 -11.89 -0.90 5.88
N ALA A 88 -12.85 -1.75 5.53
CA ALA A 88 -13.68 -2.50 6.44
C ALA A 88 -13.08 -3.89 6.70
N LYS A 89 -12.63 -4.57 5.63
CA LYS A 89 -11.99 -5.90 5.70
C LYS A 89 -11.20 -6.20 4.42
N VAL A 90 -10.34 -7.22 4.50
CA VAL A 90 -9.64 -7.82 3.37
C VAL A 90 -9.87 -9.32 3.43
N ASP A 91 -10.44 -9.88 2.37
CA ASP A 91 -10.70 -11.32 2.26
C ASP A 91 -9.87 -11.93 1.12
N TYR A 92 -9.66 -13.23 1.18
CA TYR A 92 -9.07 -14.01 0.09
C TYR A 92 -9.94 -15.22 -0.22
N TYR A 93 -10.27 -15.39 -1.50
CA TYR A 93 -11.02 -16.53 -2.00
C TYR A 93 -10.22 -17.27 -3.08
N GLY A 94 -9.79 -18.49 -2.79
CA GLY A 94 -9.06 -19.31 -3.75
C GLY A 94 -8.19 -20.38 -3.11
N THR A 95 -7.24 -20.87 -3.90
CA THR A 95 -6.20 -21.81 -3.49
C THR A 95 -4.83 -21.14 -3.56
N GLU A 96 -3.77 -21.87 -3.24
CA GLU A 96 -2.40 -21.37 -3.39
C GLU A 96 -2.02 -21.12 -4.86
N GLU A 97 -2.64 -21.85 -5.80
CA GLU A 97 -2.37 -21.69 -7.23
C GLU A 97 -3.01 -20.43 -7.80
N LYS A 98 -4.24 -20.12 -7.37
CA LYS A 98 -5.04 -19.01 -7.89
C LYS A 98 -6.09 -18.56 -6.88
N GLY A 99 -6.31 -17.26 -6.78
CA GLY A 99 -7.37 -16.70 -5.96
C GLY A 99 -7.60 -15.21 -6.16
N ASP A 100 -8.55 -14.69 -5.42
CA ASP A 100 -9.01 -13.31 -5.47
C ASP A 100 -8.82 -12.67 -4.11
N LEU A 101 -7.92 -11.68 -4.04
CA LEU A 101 -7.77 -10.79 -2.90
C LEU A 101 -8.80 -9.66 -3.03
N ILE A 102 -9.70 -9.54 -2.05
CA ILE A 102 -10.80 -8.58 -2.10
C ILE A 102 -10.67 -7.57 -0.97
N PHE A 103 -10.50 -6.31 -1.34
CA PHE A 103 -10.56 -5.18 -0.43
C PHE A 103 -11.99 -4.70 -0.33
N TYR A 104 -12.50 -4.55 0.89
CA TYR A 104 -13.80 -3.94 1.14
C TYR A 104 -13.62 -2.64 1.90
N THR A 105 -14.29 -1.59 1.49
CA THR A 105 -14.34 -0.31 2.19
C THR A 105 -15.65 -0.15 2.98
N LYS A 106 -15.64 0.75 3.96
CA LYS A 106 -16.82 1.01 4.82
C LYS A 106 -17.97 1.63 4.04
N GLN A 107 -17.65 2.46 3.04
CA GLN A 107 -18.59 3.11 2.14
C GLN A 107 -18.05 3.02 0.70
N ASP A 108 -18.62 3.79 -0.21
CA ASP A 108 -18.14 3.97 -1.57
C ASP A 108 -16.83 4.80 -1.56
N ASP A 109 -15.73 4.20 -1.10
CA ASP A 109 -14.42 4.86 -0.89
C ASP A 109 -13.36 4.43 -1.92
N ILE A 110 -13.68 3.51 -2.84
CA ILE A 110 -12.80 3.11 -3.94
C ILE A 110 -13.17 3.90 -5.18
N ILE A 111 -12.29 4.80 -5.60
CA ILE A 111 -12.42 5.53 -6.87
C ILE A 111 -12.11 4.56 -8.01
N VAL A 112 -13.01 4.48 -8.99
CA VAL A 112 -12.90 3.69 -10.22
C VAL A 112 -13.01 4.62 -11.42
N GLN A 113 -11.92 4.76 -12.16
CA GLN A 113 -11.83 5.65 -13.31
C GLN A 113 -11.35 4.91 -14.55
N THR A 114 -11.94 5.21 -15.71
CA THR A 114 -11.48 4.67 -16.99
C THR A 114 -11.17 5.78 -17.97
N HIS A 115 -10.16 5.54 -18.81
CA HIS A 115 -9.77 6.43 -19.90
C HIS A 115 -9.64 5.65 -21.19
N ASN A 116 -10.01 6.26 -22.31
CA ASN A 116 -10.00 5.66 -23.64
C ASN A 116 -10.84 4.37 -23.72
N ASP A 117 -11.93 4.30 -22.95
CA ASP A 117 -12.89 3.22 -23.08
C ASP A 117 -13.80 3.48 -24.29
N LYS A 118 -13.99 2.46 -25.13
CA LYS A 118 -14.88 2.52 -26.30
C LYS A 118 -16.33 2.80 -25.92
N LYS A 119 -16.74 2.45 -24.70
CA LYS A 119 -18.09 2.69 -24.17
C LYS A 119 -18.23 4.05 -23.47
N GLY A 120 -17.17 4.85 -23.44
CA GLY A 120 -17.10 6.10 -22.68
C GLY A 120 -16.35 5.93 -21.36
N ASN A 121 -15.67 6.99 -20.96
CA ASN A 121 -14.93 7.04 -19.71
C ASN A 121 -15.90 6.95 -18.52
N VAL A 122 -15.53 6.15 -17.52
CA VAL A 122 -16.27 5.98 -16.27
C VAL A 122 -15.52 6.73 -15.18
N ASP A 123 -16.27 7.40 -14.31
CA ASP A 123 -15.79 7.98 -13.05
C ASP A 123 -16.84 7.64 -11.99
N SER A 124 -16.48 6.73 -11.08
CA SER A 124 -17.43 6.14 -10.13
C SER A 124 -16.74 5.75 -8.84
N MET A 125 -17.54 5.48 -7.82
CA MET A 125 -17.08 4.95 -6.54
C MET A 125 -17.59 3.52 -6.35
N ALA A 126 -16.85 2.71 -5.62
CA ALA A 126 -17.19 1.32 -5.31
C ALA A 126 -16.88 0.98 -3.85
N THR A 127 -17.56 -0.06 -3.32
CA THR A 127 -17.34 -0.61 -1.98
C THR A 127 -16.30 -1.72 -1.93
N SER A 128 -15.91 -2.27 -3.07
CA SER A 128 -14.95 -3.38 -3.12
C SER A 128 -14.05 -3.35 -4.35
N LEU A 129 -12.81 -3.82 -4.18
CA LEU A 129 -11.83 -4.02 -5.25
C LEU A 129 -11.26 -5.43 -5.18
N THR A 130 -11.35 -6.15 -6.29
CA THR A 130 -10.75 -7.49 -6.43
C THR A 130 -9.44 -7.43 -7.20
N ILE A 131 -8.40 -8.04 -6.64
CA ILE A 131 -7.09 -8.22 -7.26
C ILE A 131 -6.85 -9.72 -7.43
N PRO A 132 -6.79 -10.24 -8.67
CA PRO A 132 -6.48 -11.65 -8.90
C PRO A 132 -5.00 -11.92 -8.60
N LEU A 133 -4.76 -12.94 -7.78
CA LEU A 133 -3.43 -13.42 -7.43
C LEU A 133 -3.24 -14.87 -7.90
N LYS A 134 -1.98 -15.26 -8.11
CA LYS A 134 -1.55 -16.61 -8.43
C LYS A 134 -0.30 -17.00 -7.66
N SER A 135 -0.14 -18.30 -7.42
CA SER A 135 1.06 -18.89 -6.84
C SER A 135 1.49 -18.26 -5.51
N ILE A 136 0.52 -17.89 -4.65
CA ILE A 136 0.77 -17.30 -3.33
C ILE A 136 0.55 -18.35 -2.25
N GLN A 137 1.56 -18.58 -1.42
CA GLN A 137 1.48 -19.54 -0.32
C GLN A 137 0.67 -18.97 0.85
N ALA A 138 0.11 -19.86 1.69
CA ALA A 138 -0.66 -19.44 2.88
C ALA A 138 0.12 -18.49 3.81
N GLU A 139 1.42 -18.74 4.01
CA GLU A 139 2.32 -17.90 4.82
C GLU A 139 2.41 -16.47 4.26
N GLN A 140 2.58 -16.34 2.94
CA GLN A 140 2.71 -15.05 2.25
C GLN A 140 1.40 -14.28 2.26
N LEU A 141 0.28 -14.98 2.14
CA LEU A 141 -1.05 -14.38 2.23
C LEU A 141 -1.34 -13.88 3.65
N THR A 142 -0.94 -14.64 4.66
CA THR A 142 -1.07 -14.26 6.08
C THR A 142 -0.25 -13.00 6.33
N GLN A 143 1.03 -13.02 5.95
CA GLN A 143 1.92 -11.87 6.10
C GLN A 143 1.43 -10.63 5.34
N LEU A 144 0.87 -10.81 4.13
CA LEU A 144 0.25 -9.73 3.36
C LEU A 144 -0.90 -9.08 4.15
N THR A 145 -1.79 -9.91 4.70
CA THR A 145 -2.97 -9.47 5.44
C THR A 145 -2.57 -8.77 6.74
N ASP A 146 -1.61 -9.32 7.47
CA ASP A 146 -1.07 -8.74 8.70
C ASP A 146 -0.42 -7.38 8.45
N ASN A 147 0.38 -7.25 7.39
CA ASN A 147 0.99 -5.97 7.01
C ASN A 147 -0.06 -4.92 6.64
N ILE A 148 -1.12 -5.30 5.90
CA ILE A 148 -2.23 -4.38 5.58
C ILE A 148 -2.94 -3.93 6.87
N LYS A 149 -3.14 -4.85 7.81
CA LYS A 149 -3.76 -4.55 9.11
C LYS A 149 -2.90 -3.58 9.93
N LEU A 150 -1.60 -3.85 10.05
CA LEU A 150 -0.64 -2.98 10.74
C LEU A 150 -0.62 -1.56 10.14
N ILE A 151 -0.56 -1.45 8.81
CA ILE A 151 -0.63 -0.15 8.11
C ILE A 151 -1.92 0.57 8.48
N THR A 152 -3.06 -0.13 8.42
CA THR A 152 -4.38 0.45 8.73
C THR A 152 -4.46 0.94 10.17
N GLU A 153 -3.98 0.14 11.14
CA GLU A 153 -3.97 0.49 12.55
C GLU A 153 -3.11 1.72 12.84
N LYS A 154 -1.87 1.77 12.31
CA LYS A 154 -1.00 2.94 12.47
C LYS A 154 -1.61 4.21 11.87
N LEU A 155 -2.23 4.12 10.70
CA LEU A 155 -2.90 5.26 10.06
C LEU A 155 -4.07 5.79 10.89
N LEU A 156 -4.88 4.89 11.47
CA LEU A 156 -6.01 5.27 12.32
C LEU A 156 -5.55 5.91 13.64
N LEU A 157 -4.40 5.49 14.19
CA LEU A 157 -3.80 6.12 15.37
C LEU A 157 -3.29 7.53 15.06
N SER A 158 -2.65 7.72 13.89
CA SER A 158 -2.16 9.03 13.46
C SER A 158 -3.26 10.04 13.18
N GLN A 159 -4.47 9.59 12.81
CA GLN A 159 -5.62 10.48 12.58
C GLN A 159 -6.32 10.94 13.86
N LYS A 160 -6.03 10.32 15.01
CA LYS A 160 -6.64 10.66 16.31
C LYS A 160 -5.81 11.68 17.13
N LYS A 161 -4.60 12.00 16.69
CA LYS A 161 -3.73 13.01 17.28
C LYS A 161 -3.95 14.36 16.62
#